data_AF-A0ABD5N871-F1
#
_entry.id   AF-A0ABD5N871-F1
#
_cell.length_a   1.000
_cell.length_b   1.000
_cell.length_c   1.000
_cell.angle_alpha   90.00
_cell.angle_beta   90.00
_cell.angle_gamma   90.00
#
_symmetry.space_group_name_H-M   'P 1'
#
loop_
_entity.id
_entity.type
_entity.pdbx_description
1 polymer ?
#
loop_
_entity_poly.entity_id
_entity_poly.type
_entity_poly.pdbx_seq_one_letter_code
_entity_poly.pdbx_strand_id
1 'polypeptide(L)'
;MANISPFSLLKELLLLIFTVALAYVLFTVSHDLIHPFFDSPYYSRYSYEALFSRVGPTVLSIVLLSVLNILSQRFLHNSLGKKHVTFCIVSILVIGFFLTLGIFSMGKPVIYLYPSEPSDVHVRLVTSGVITVSDPQYPPDGWRVHAEPSGLIDGKYPYLFYEADVRTRIDEDTGWIVPEEDVVAWFGRTLPELGLTQEESRDFNDYWSQHLPESRYYKIIPLSPEKLDEMVRLDITPRPDTLIRVNLLIKPVDEPESMKEPVIERPERKGFTVAEWGVILG
;
A
#
# COMPACT_ATOMS: atom_id res chain seq x y z
N MET A 1 11.72 -21.09 -50.88
CA MET A 1 11.48 -21.46 -49.47
C MET A 1 12.83 -21.90 -48.91
N ALA A 2 13.39 -21.16 -47.95
CA ALA A 2 14.69 -21.50 -47.37
C ALA A 2 14.55 -22.78 -46.55
N ASN A 3 15.34 -23.80 -46.88
CA ASN A 3 15.31 -25.11 -46.22
C ASN A 3 16.08 -24.99 -44.90
N ILE A 4 15.39 -24.73 -43.79
CA ILE A 4 16.00 -24.61 -42.47
C ILE A 4 16.45 -26.00 -42.05
N SER A 5 17.76 -26.18 -41.80
CA SER A 5 18.28 -27.49 -41.45
C SER A 5 17.71 -27.96 -40.09
N PRO A 6 17.43 -29.27 -39.92
CA PRO A 6 16.97 -29.82 -38.63
C PRO A 6 17.90 -29.48 -37.46
N PHE A 7 19.20 -29.32 -37.76
CA PHE A 7 20.22 -28.94 -36.79
C PHE A 7 20.09 -27.48 -36.32
N SER A 8 19.65 -26.58 -37.21
CA SER A 8 19.35 -25.19 -36.87
C SER A 8 18.12 -25.09 -35.97
N LEU A 9 17.07 -25.88 -36.26
CA LEU A 9 15.86 -25.94 -35.45
C LEU A 9 16.13 -26.49 -34.04
N LEU A 10 16.97 -27.53 -33.94
CA LEU A 10 17.37 -28.11 -32.66
C LEU A 10 18.15 -27.12 -31.80
N LYS A 11 19.07 -26.37 -32.40
CA LYS A 11 19.88 -25.36 -31.69
C LYS A 11 19.02 -24.20 -31.15
N GLU A 12 18.06 -23.73 -31.94
CA GLU A 12 17.10 -22.68 -31.54
C GLU A 12 16.17 -23.17 -30.43
N LEU A 13 15.65 -24.41 -30.53
CA LEU A 13 14.83 -25.01 -29.49
C LEU A 13 15.60 -25.15 -28.17
N LEU A 14 16.86 -25.57 -28.23
CA LEU A 14 17.73 -25.65 -27.05
C LEU A 14 18.01 -24.27 -26.45
N LEU A 15 18.18 -23.23 -27.27
CA LEU A 15 18.39 -21.86 -26.80
C LEU A 15 17.14 -21.28 -26.14
N LEU A 16 15.95 -21.55 -26.69
CA LEU A 16 14.67 -21.17 -26.09
C LEU A 16 14.46 -21.86 -24.75
N ILE A 17 14.66 -23.19 -24.70
CA ILE A 17 14.56 -23.97 -23.45
C ILE A 17 15.53 -23.43 -22.40
N PHE A 18 16.79 -23.16 -22.79
CA PHE A 18 17.78 -22.59 -21.90
C PHE A 18 17.40 -21.19 -21.40
N THR A 19 16.86 -20.33 -22.26
CA THR A 19 16.46 -18.96 -21.89
C THR A 19 15.24 -18.96 -20.97
N VAL A 20 14.26 -19.83 -21.22
CA VAL A 20 13.09 -20.00 -20.35
C VAL A 20 13.50 -20.60 -19.00
N ALA A 21 14.39 -21.61 -19.01
CA ALA A 21 14.93 -22.19 -17.79
C ALA A 21 15.75 -21.17 -16.99
N LEU A 22 16.58 -20.35 -17.66
CA LEU A 22 17.37 -19.30 -17.01
C LEU A 22 16.47 -18.18 -16.46
N ALA A 23 15.43 -17.77 -17.19
CA ALA A 23 14.47 -16.79 -16.70
C ALA A 23 13.66 -17.32 -15.51
N TYR A 24 13.28 -18.60 -15.53
CA TYR A 24 12.63 -19.26 -14.41
C TYR A 24 13.56 -19.36 -13.19
N VAL A 25 14.83 -19.77 -13.39
CA VAL A 25 15.84 -19.81 -12.33
C VAL A 25 16.11 -18.42 -11.78
N LEU A 26 16.24 -17.39 -12.62
CA LEU A 26 16.41 -16.01 -12.15
C LEU A 26 15.17 -15.51 -11.40
N PHE A 27 13.96 -15.91 -11.82
CA PHE A 27 12.72 -15.61 -11.11
C PHE A 27 12.68 -16.26 -9.73
N THR A 28 12.97 -17.56 -9.63
CA THR A 28 13.01 -18.27 -8.33
C THR A 28 14.16 -17.80 -7.45
N VAL A 29 15.34 -17.56 -8.02
CA VAL A 29 16.49 -17.02 -7.29
C VAL A 29 16.25 -15.57 -6.85
N SER A 30 15.50 -14.77 -7.63
CA SER A 30 15.07 -13.43 -7.19
C SER A 30 14.04 -13.49 -6.08
N HIS A 31 13.16 -14.49 -6.07
CA HIS A 31 12.30 -14.74 -4.91
C HIS A 31 13.15 -15.03 -3.67
N ASP A 32 14.06 -16.01 -3.76
CA ASP A 32 14.87 -16.44 -2.61
C ASP A 32 15.91 -15.39 -2.16
N LEU A 33 16.42 -14.55 -3.07
CA LEU A 33 17.38 -13.48 -2.76
C LEU A 33 16.71 -12.21 -2.24
N ILE A 34 15.47 -11.91 -2.64
CA ILE A 34 14.79 -10.67 -2.27
C ILE A 34 13.81 -10.90 -1.11
N HIS A 35 13.32 -12.13 -0.89
CA HIS A 35 12.53 -12.51 0.29
C HIS A 35 13.17 -12.04 1.61
N PRO A 36 14.50 -12.17 1.84
CA PRO A 36 15.13 -11.68 3.07
C PRO A 36 15.19 -10.15 3.18
N PHE A 37 15.08 -9.41 2.08
CA PHE A 37 15.00 -7.94 2.10
C PHE A 37 13.58 -7.45 2.39
N PHE A 38 12.57 -8.30 2.16
CA PHE A 38 11.17 -8.06 2.52
C PHE A 38 10.72 -8.79 3.78
N ASP A 39 11.57 -9.64 4.39
CA ASP A 39 11.53 -10.06 5.80
C ASP A 39 11.89 -8.87 6.73
N SER A 40 11.40 -7.69 6.37
CA SER A 40 11.38 -6.54 7.24
C SER A 40 10.08 -6.61 8.03
N PRO A 41 10.07 -6.35 9.34
CA PRO A 41 8.86 -6.41 10.16
C PRO A 41 7.72 -5.48 9.66
N TYR A 42 8.02 -4.58 8.71
CA TYR A 42 7.09 -3.63 8.09
C TYR A 42 6.16 -4.21 7.03
N TYR A 43 6.50 -5.34 6.40
CA TYR A 43 5.61 -6.02 5.46
C TYR A 43 5.06 -7.27 6.15
N SER A 44 3.74 -7.40 6.25
CA SER A 44 3.17 -8.66 6.68
C SER A 44 3.64 -9.74 5.70
N ARG A 45 4.01 -10.92 6.20
CA ARG A 45 4.40 -12.05 5.34
C ARG A 45 3.37 -12.32 4.22
N TYR A 46 2.11 -11.96 4.47
CA TYR A 46 1.01 -12.02 3.52
C TYR A 46 1.08 -10.96 2.40
N SER A 47 1.57 -9.74 2.65
CA SER A 47 1.66 -8.68 1.64
C SER A 47 2.74 -8.97 0.59
N TYR A 48 3.90 -9.53 0.98
CA TYR A 48 4.93 -9.93 0.03
C TYR A 48 4.49 -11.11 -0.84
N GLU A 49 3.94 -12.19 -0.26
CA GLU A 49 3.46 -13.32 -1.05
C GLU A 49 2.28 -12.94 -1.96
N ALA A 50 1.37 -12.07 -1.50
CA ALA A 50 0.30 -11.54 -2.34
C ALA A 50 0.82 -10.64 -3.48
N LEU A 51 1.81 -9.79 -3.21
CA LEU A 51 2.45 -8.94 -4.21
C LEU A 51 3.24 -9.78 -5.22
N PHE A 52 4.03 -10.74 -4.76
CA PHE A 52 4.83 -11.63 -5.61
C PHE A 52 3.95 -12.54 -6.47
N SER A 53 2.88 -13.12 -5.90
CA SER A 53 1.93 -13.94 -6.65
C SER A 53 1.12 -13.13 -7.67
N ARG A 54 0.92 -11.82 -7.47
CA ARG A 54 0.19 -10.94 -8.40
C ARG A 54 1.08 -10.29 -9.47
N VAL A 55 2.24 -9.77 -9.08
CA VAL A 55 3.15 -9.03 -9.98
C VAL A 55 4.12 -9.97 -10.67
N GLY A 56 4.51 -11.07 -10.01
CA GLY A 56 5.42 -12.08 -10.55
C GLY A 56 4.96 -12.66 -11.89
N PRO A 57 3.71 -13.12 -12.05
CA PRO A 57 3.21 -13.62 -13.33
C PRO A 57 3.17 -12.55 -14.43
N THR A 58 2.88 -11.29 -14.10
CA THR A 58 2.87 -10.19 -15.08
C THR A 58 4.28 -9.84 -15.52
N VAL A 59 5.22 -9.71 -14.59
CA VAL A 59 6.64 -9.47 -14.89
C VAL A 59 7.23 -10.63 -15.68
N LEU A 60 6.95 -11.88 -15.26
CA LEU A 60 7.37 -13.08 -15.98
C LEU A 60 6.77 -13.13 -17.39
N SER A 61 5.49 -12.79 -17.56
CA SER A 61 4.84 -12.72 -18.87
C SER A 61 5.45 -11.63 -19.76
N ILE A 62 5.79 -10.46 -19.21
CA ILE A 62 6.44 -9.37 -19.95
C ILE A 62 7.85 -9.78 -20.38
N VAL A 63 8.62 -10.43 -19.50
CA VAL A 63 9.95 -10.96 -19.82
C VAL A 63 9.84 -12.05 -20.88
N LEU A 64 8.90 -12.99 -20.74
CA LEU A 64 8.66 -14.08 -21.68
C LEU A 64 8.24 -13.55 -23.06
N LEU A 65 7.33 -12.56 -23.12
CA LEU A 65 6.91 -11.91 -24.35
C LEU A 65 8.05 -11.11 -25.00
N SER A 66 8.89 -10.46 -24.19
CA SER A 66 10.07 -9.74 -24.68
C SER A 66 11.09 -10.71 -25.29
N VAL A 67 11.33 -11.85 -24.64
CA VAL A 67 12.21 -12.92 -25.14
C VAL A 67 11.63 -13.58 -26.39
N LEU A 68 10.36 -13.99 -26.37
CA LEU A 68 9.66 -14.58 -27.52
C LEU A 68 9.65 -13.63 -28.71
N ASN A 69 9.50 -12.32 -28.48
CA ASN A 69 9.57 -11.32 -29.53
C ASN A 69 11.01 -11.15 -30.06
N ILE A 70 12.03 -11.11 -29.21
CA ILE A 70 13.44 -11.07 -29.66
C ILE A 70 13.76 -12.31 -30.53
N LEU A 71 13.27 -13.48 -30.14
CA LEU A 71 13.45 -14.73 -30.88
C LEU A 71 12.65 -14.74 -32.18
N SER A 72 11.40 -14.28 -32.18
CA SER A 72 10.58 -14.16 -33.41
C SER A 72 11.17 -13.14 -34.38
N GLN A 73 11.75 -12.05 -33.86
CA GLN A 73 12.44 -11.03 -34.66
C GLN A 73 13.72 -11.60 -35.27
N ARG A 74 14.50 -12.43 -34.55
CA ARG A 74 15.65 -13.16 -35.12
C ARG A 74 15.25 -14.14 -36.21
N PHE A 75 14.12 -14.82 -36.05
CA PHE A 75 13.55 -15.71 -37.07
C PHE A 75 13.09 -14.93 -38.32
N LEU A 76 12.63 -13.69 -38.14
CA LEU A 76 12.22 -12.78 -39.22
C LEU A 76 13.36 -11.89 -39.75
N HIS A 77 14.55 -11.91 -39.13
CA HIS A 77 15.71 -11.06 -39.45
C HIS A 77 16.49 -11.56 -40.68
N ASN A 78 15.76 -11.77 -41.78
CA ASN A 78 16.33 -11.67 -43.13
C ASN A 78 15.93 -10.35 -43.82
N SER A 79 15.32 -9.38 -43.12
CA SER A 79 15.07 -8.07 -43.72
C SER A 79 14.81 -6.96 -42.68
N LEU A 80 15.62 -5.89 -42.75
CA LEU A 80 15.43 -4.50 -42.27
C LEU A 80 15.79 -4.14 -40.82
N GLY A 81 16.72 -3.17 -40.68
CA GLY A 81 17.31 -2.68 -39.43
C GLY A 81 16.78 -1.35 -38.86
N LYS A 82 17.49 -0.85 -37.83
CA LYS A 82 17.34 0.40 -37.05
C LYS A 82 16.03 0.67 -36.27
N LYS A 83 14.92 -0.05 -36.50
CA LYS A 83 13.68 0.11 -35.70
C LYS A 83 13.74 -0.52 -34.28
N HIS A 84 14.77 -1.32 -33.99
CA HIS A 84 14.85 -2.16 -32.79
C HIS A 84 15.25 -1.41 -31.49
N VAL A 85 16.04 -0.34 -31.59
CA VAL A 85 16.55 0.37 -30.39
C VAL A 85 15.48 1.28 -29.78
N THR A 86 14.74 2.01 -30.62
CA THR A 86 13.68 2.92 -30.17
C THR A 86 12.55 2.19 -29.44
N PHE A 87 12.19 0.98 -29.88
CA PHE A 87 11.12 0.21 -29.26
C PHE A 87 11.49 -0.37 -27.89
N CYS A 88 12.72 -0.87 -27.72
CA CYS A 88 13.20 -1.35 -26.42
C CYS A 88 13.25 -0.21 -25.38
N ILE A 89 13.66 0.99 -25.80
CA ILE A 89 13.65 2.18 -24.94
C ILE A 89 12.21 2.53 -24.52
N VAL A 90 11.24 2.49 -25.44
CA VAL A 90 9.83 2.74 -25.09
C VAL A 90 9.29 1.69 -24.11
N SER A 91 9.59 0.41 -24.30
CA SER A 91 9.17 -0.64 -23.35
C SER A 91 9.80 -0.47 -21.96
N ILE A 92 11.09 -0.12 -21.88
CA ILE A 92 11.78 0.17 -20.61
C ILE A 92 11.18 1.41 -19.94
N LEU A 93 10.87 2.46 -20.70
CA LEU A 93 10.23 3.67 -20.17
C LEU A 93 8.80 3.43 -19.70
N VAL A 94 8.03 2.57 -20.38
CA VAL A 94 6.67 2.17 -19.95
C VAL A 94 6.74 1.30 -18.69
N ILE A 95 7.67 0.35 -18.62
CA ILE A 95 7.90 -0.46 -17.40
C ILE A 95 8.34 0.44 -16.24
N GLY A 96 9.27 1.38 -16.49
CA GLY A 96 9.68 2.39 -15.52
C GLY A 96 8.51 3.27 -15.06
N PHE A 97 7.63 3.68 -15.99
CA PHE A 97 6.44 4.47 -15.67
C PHE A 97 5.44 3.70 -14.79
N PHE A 98 5.21 2.41 -15.05
CA PHE A 98 4.37 1.57 -14.19
C PHE A 98 5.03 1.23 -12.85
N LEU A 99 6.36 1.18 -12.77
CA LEU A 99 7.10 1.04 -11.51
C LEU A 99 7.10 2.32 -10.66
N THR A 100 6.94 3.50 -11.27
CA THR A 100 6.84 4.78 -10.53
C THR A 100 5.47 5.05 -9.91
N LEU A 101 4.43 4.28 -10.27
CA LEU A 101 3.16 4.29 -9.56
C LEU A 101 3.32 3.48 -8.27
N GLY A 102 3.82 4.15 -7.22
CA GLY A 102 4.01 3.54 -5.90
C GLY A 102 2.74 2.86 -5.42
N ILE A 103 2.84 1.56 -5.14
CA ILE A 103 1.82 0.86 -4.35
C ILE A 103 2.16 1.16 -2.91
N PHE A 104 1.27 1.86 -2.22
CA PHE A 104 1.41 2.10 -0.78
C PHE A 104 0.50 1.12 -0.06
N SER A 105 1.02 0.51 1.01
CA SER A 105 0.19 -0.27 1.92
C SER A 105 -0.26 0.65 3.04
N MET A 106 -1.57 0.79 3.19
CA MET A 106 -2.15 1.51 4.31
C MET A 106 -2.23 0.56 5.51
N GLY A 107 -1.29 0.74 6.44
CA GLY A 107 -1.11 -0.11 7.59
C GLY A 107 -2.00 0.33 8.75
N LYS A 108 -2.73 -0.63 9.32
CA LYS A 108 -3.59 -0.48 10.50
C LYS A 108 -4.50 0.75 10.54
N PRO A 109 -5.30 1.01 9.51
CA PRO A 109 -6.59 1.65 9.71
C PRO A 109 -7.44 0.92 10.76
N VAL A 110 -7.77 1.60 11.85
CA VAL A 110 -8.83 1.20 12.77
C VAL A 110 -9.95 2.23 12.76
N ILE A 111 -11.19 1.77 12.87
CA ILE A 111 -12.40 2.58 12.84
C ILE A 111 -13.18 2.35 14.14
N TYR A 112 -13.29 3.39 14.96
CA TYR A 112 -14.11 3.43 16.16
C TYR A 112 -15.49 4.00 15.84
N LEU A 113 -16.53 3.43 16.45
CA LEU A 113 -17.92 3.83 16.25
C LEU A 113 -18.53 4.25 17.59
N TYR A 114 -18.90 5.53 17.73
CA TYR A 114 -19.50 6.07 18.94
C TYR A 114 -20.89 6.66 18.65
N PRO A 115 -21.92 5.83 18.44
CA PRO A 115 -23.28 6.33 18.28
C PRO A 115 -23.80 6.93 19.60
N SER A 116 -24.77 7.86 19.51
CA SER A 116 -25.35 8.50 20.71
C SER A 116 -26.19 7.52 21.55
N GLU A 117 -26.71 6.47 20.94
CA GLU A 117 -27.45 5.36 21.55
C GLU A 117 -27.05 4.04 20.86
N PRO A 118 -27.22 2.87 21.50
CA PRO A 118 -26.92 1.59 20.87
C PRO A 118 -27.62 1.44 19.52
N SER A 119 -26.84 1.24 18.45
CA SER A 119 -27.30 1.39 17.07
C SER A 119 -26.69 0.36 16.14
N ASP A 120 -27.46 -0.09 15.15
CA ASP A 120 -26.91 -0.85 14.03
C ASP A 120 -26.24 0.09 13.03
N VAL A 121 -24.98 -0.19 12.72
CA VAL A 121 -24.14 0.60 11.82
C VAL A 121 -23.65 -0.29 10.69
N HIS A 122 -23.79 0.21 9.47
CA HIS A 122 -23.24 -0.38 8.25
C HIS A 122 -22.04 0.45 7.80
N VAL A 123 -20.85 -0.17 7.79
CA VAL A 123 -19.58 0.45 7.36
C VAL A 123 -19.09 -0.27 6.10
N ARG A 124 -18.93 0.48 5.02
CA ARG A 124 -18.40 -0.03 3.75
C ARG A 124 -17.17 0.76 3.33
N LEU A 125 -16.11 0.03 3.02
CA LEU A 125 -14.87 0.55 2.46
C LEU A 125 -15.00 0.59 0.93
N VAL A 126 -14.98 1.79 0.37
CA VAL A 126 -14.96 2.00 -1.08
C VAL A 126 -13.56 2.40 -1.49
N THR A 127 -12.85 1.50 -2.15
CA THR A 127 -11.46 1.70 -2.57
C THR A 127 -11.23 1.20 -3.98
N SER A 128 -10.31 1.84 -4.70
CA SER A 128 -9.73 1.33 -5.95
C SER A 128 -8.66 0.27 -5.70
N GLY A 129 -8.21 0.15 -4.46
CA GLY A 129 -7.27 -0.83 -3.95
C GLY A 129 -7.91 -2.17 -3.59
N VAL A 130 -7.16 -2.97 -2.84
CA VAL A 130 -7.63 -4.26 -2.33
C VAL A 130 -7.50 -4.27 -0.82
N ILE A 131 -8.57 -4.66 -0.12
CA ILE A 131 -8.52 -4.97 1.30
C ILE A 131 -7.73 -6.26 1.49
N THR A 132 -6.60 -6.18 2.19
CA THR A 132 -5.65 -7.29 2.36
C THR A 132 -5.87 -8.03 3.67
N VAL A 133 -6.20 -7.30 4.73
CA VAL A 133 -6.48 -7.82 6.07
C VAL A 133 -7.69 -7.11 6.64
N SER A 134 -8.45 -7.79 7.50
CA SER A 134 -9.55 -7.19 8.23
C SER A 134 -9.89 -8.00 9.47
N ASP A 135 -10.26 -7.33 10.55
CA ASP A 135 -10.85 -7.94 11.74
C ASP A 135 -11.96 -7.02 12.29
N PRO A 136 -13.23 -7.49 12.37
CA PRO A 136 -13.75 -8.77 11.87
C PRO A 136 -13.50 -8.96 10.38
N GLN A 137 -13.56 -10.20 9.89
CA GLN A 137 -13.44 -10.49 8.45
C GLN A 137 -14.40 -9.61 7.64
N TYR A 138 -13.87 -8.84 6.69
CA TYR A 138 -14.62 -7.90 5.87
C TYR A 138 -15.59 -8.64 4.93
N PRO A 139 -16.92 -8.41 5.05
CA PRO A 139 -17.92 -9.03 4.18
C PRO A 139 -17.99 -8.35 2.80
N PRO A 140 -18.53 -9.02 1.76
CA PRO A 140 -18.68 -8.43 0.42
C PRO A 140 -19.44 -7.09 0.40
N ASP A 141 -20.44 -6.94 1.27
CA ASP A 141 -21.26 -5.73 1.36
C ASP A 141 -20.76 -4.74 2.43
N GLY A 142 -19.66 -5.01 3.11
CA GLY A 142 -19.18 -4.24 4.27
C GLY A 142 -19.70 -4.79 5.61
N TRP A 143 -19.18 -4.23 6.71
CA TRP A 143 -19.54 -4.66 8.06
C TRP A 143 -20.89 -4.12 8.48
N ARG A 144 -21.78 -4.99 8.95
CA ARG A 144 -23.02 -4.64 9.63
C ARG A 144 -22.88 -5.05 11.08
N VAL A 145 -22.80 -4.08 11.97
CA VAL A 145 -22.45 -4.30 13.38
C VAL A 145 -23.38 -3.52 14.30
N HIS A 146 -23.51 -3.98 15.53
CA HIS A 146 -24.19 -3.27 16.60
C HIS A 146 -23.14 -2.52 17.43
N ALA A 147 -23.18 -1.19 17.43
CA ALA A 147 -22.23 -0.34 18.16
C ALA A 147 -22.91 0.31 19.38
N GLU A 148 -22.20 0.34 20.50
CA GLU A 148 -22.62 1.02 21.72
C GLU A 148 -21.97 2.40 21.86
N PRO A 149 -22.57 3.34 22.62
CA PRO A 149 -21.95 4.64 22.91
C PRO A 149 -20.57 4.55 23.58
N SER A 150 -20.26 3.41 24.20
CA SER A 150 -18.95 3.10 24.78
C SER A 150 -17.85 2.87 23.73
N GLY A 151 -18.21 2.68 22.46
CA GLY A 151 -17.30 2.24 21.40
C GLY A 151 -17.26 0.73 21.21
N LEU A 152 -17.91 -0.06 22.07
CA LEU A 152 -17.94 -1.52 21.96
C LEU A 152 -18.83 -1.94 20.78
N ILE A 153 -18.28 -2.82 19.92
CA ILE A 153 -18.91 -3.31 18.69
C ILE A 153 -19.21 -4.80 18.84
N ASP A 154 -20.46 -5.19 18.57
CA ASP A 154 -20.99 -6.56 18.71
C ASP A 154 -20.67 -7.21 20.07
N GLY A 155 -20.55 -6.39 21.13
CA GLY A 155 -20.18 -6.84 22.47
C GLY A 155 -18.76 -7.42 22.59
N LYS A 156 -17.91 -7.27 21.56
CA LYS A 156 -16.61 -7.96 21.47
C LYS A 156 -15.46 -7.07 21.00
N TYR A 157 -15.68 -6.27 19.97
CA TYR A 157 -14.59 -5.56 19.28
C TYR A 157 -14.52 -4.11 19.74
N PRO A 158 -13.32 -3.57 20.06
CA PRO A 158 -13.17 -2.16 20.41
C PRO A 158 -13.18 -1.23 19.17
N TYR A 159 -12.94 -1.80 17.98
CA TYR A 159 -12.90 -1.10 16.70
C TYR A 159 -13.03 -2.10 15.55
N LEU A 160 -13.31 -1.60 14.34
CA LEU A 160 -13.11 -2.36 13.10
C LEU A 160 -11.70 -2.11 12.57
N PHE A 161 -11.00 -3.13 12.09
CA PHE A 161 -9.66 -3.01 11.56
C PHE A 161 -9.62 -3.46 10.09
N TYR A 162 -8.85 -2.76 9.28
CA TYR A 162 -8.47 -3.22 7.94
C TYR A 162 -7.07 -2.79 7.55
N GLU A 163 -6.54 -3.45 6.53
CA GLU A 163 -5.40 -2.99 5.74
C GLU A 163 -5.81 -2.95 4.27
N ALA A 164 -5.25 -2.01 3.52
CA ALA A 164 -5.54 -1.87 2.11
C ALA A 164 -4.29 -1.53 1.30
N ASP A 165 -4.11 -2.23 0.18
CA ASP A 165 -3.12 -1.85 -0.83
C ASP A 165 -3.73 -0.80 -1.75
N VAL A 166 -3.31 0.45 -1.59
CA VAL A 166 -3.82 1.60 -2.33
C VAL A 166 -2.76 2.15 -3.28
N ARG A 167 -3.18 2.51 -4.49
CA ARG A 167 -2.32 3.13 -5.50
C ARG A 167 -2.70 4.59 -5.63
N THR A 168 -1.98 5.46 -4.94
CA THR A 168 -2.16 6.89 -5.13
C THR A 168 -0.84 7.63 -4.94
N ARG A 169 -0.78 8.83 -5.51
CA ARG A 169 0.31 9.78 -5.27
C ARG A 169 -0.09 10.66 -4.10
N ILE A 170 0.78 10.72 -3.10
CA ILE A 170 0.67 11.64 -1.97
C ILE A 170 1.50 12.88 -2.33
N ASP A 171 0.84 14.04 -2.38
CA ASP A 171 1.38 15.31 -2.85
C ASP A 171 1.26 16.44 -1.81
N GLU A 172 0.79 16.11 -0.61
CA GLU A 172 0.81 16.93 0.57
C GLU A 172 2.23 17.40 0.93
N ASP A 173 2.37 18.70 1.18
CA ASP A 173 3.65 19.40 1.34
C ASP A 173 3.84 20.01 2.74
N THR A 174 2.85 19.83 3.62
CA THR A 174 2.91 20.26 5.03
C THR A 174 2.99 19.06 5.95
N GLY A 175 3.65 19.25 7.09
CA GLY A 175 3.88 18.17 8.05
C GLY A 175 4.92 18.57 9.09
N TRP A 176 5.51 17.57 9.73
CA TRP A 176 6.51 17.73 10.78
C TRP A 176 7.74 16.90 10.50
N ILE A 177 8.88 17.40 10.97
CA ILE A 177 10.10 16.60 11.12
C ILE A 177 10.32 16.40 12.62
N VAL A 178 10.27 15.16 13.06
CA VAL A 178 10.28 14.80 14.49
C VAL A 178 11.48 13.87 14.75
N PRO A 179 12.36 14.18 15.72
CA PRO A 179 13.42 13.25 16.13
C PRO A 179 12.84 11.91 16.59
N GLU A 180 13.59 10.82 16.39
CA GLU A 180 13.16 9.49 16.84
C GLU A 180 12.88 9.48 18.35
N GLU A 181 13.75 10.09 19.15
CA GLU A 181 13.61 10.13 20.60
C GLU A 181 12.34 10.87 21.08
N ASP A 182 11.77 11.73 20.24
CA ASP A 182 10.62 12.57 20.54
C ASP A 182 9.32 12.03 19.95
N VAL A 183 9.35 11.02 19.06
CA VAL A 183 8.19 10.62 18.26
C VAL A 183 7.01 10.15 19.11
N VAL A 184 7.29 9.41 20.19
CA VAL A 184 6.27 8.92 21.14
C VAL A 184 5.60 10.07 21.87
N ALA A 185 6.38 11.07 22.32
CA ALA A 185 5.85 12.25 22.99
C ALA A 185 5.10 13.16 22.01
N TRP A 186 5.55 13.22 20.76
CA TRP A 186 4.88 13.92 19.68
C TRP A 186 3.50 13.32 19.40
N PHE A 187 3.38 12.00 19.23
CA PHE A 187 2.09 11.32 19.07
C PHE A 187 1.13 11.67 20.22
N GLY A 188 1.61 11.60 21.46
CA GLY A 188 0.81 11.88 22.65
C GLY A 188 0.25 13.31 22.74
N ARG A 189 0.90 14.29 22.10
CA ARG A 189 0.43 15.70 22.08
C ARG A 189 -0.37 16.02 20.82
N THR A 190 0.08 15.58 19.66
CA THR A 190 -0.47 16.03 18.37
C THR A 190 -1.70 15.24 17.94
N LEU A 191 -1.79 13.95 18.23
CA LEU A 191 -2.99 13.16 17.86
C LEU A 191 -4.29 13.69 18.52
N PRO A 192 -4.30 14.11 19.80
CA PRO A 192 -5.45 14.78 20.39
C PRO A 192 -5.82 16.11 19.73
N GLU A 193 -4.83 16.88 19.26
CA GLU A 193 -5.06 18.13 18.53
C GLU A 193 -5.71 17.86 17.16
N LEU A 194 -5.37 16.74 16.53
CA LEU A 194 -5.99 16.26 15.29
C LEU A 194 -7.39 15.64 15.51
N GLY A 195 -7.85 15.54 16.77
CA GLY A 195 -9.21 15.15 17.11
C GLY A 195 -9.37 13.76 17.72
N LEU A 196 -8.29 12.98 17.84
CA LEU A 196 -8.35 11.69 18.54
C LEU A 196 -8.61 11.87 20.04
N THR A 197 -9.19 10.87 20.69
CA THR A 197 -9.26 10.82 22.15
C THR A 197 -7.91 10.42 22.74
N GLN A 198 -7.77 10.54 24.06
CA GLN A 198 -6.57 10.07 24.76
C GLN A 198 -6.39 8.55 24.65
N GLU A 199 -7.49 7.80 24.57
CA GLU A 199 -7.49 6.34 24.43
C GLU A 199 -7.12 5.94 23.00
N GLU A 200 -7.76 6.52 21.99
CA GLU A 200 -7.42 6.28 20.58
C GLU A 200 -5.96 6.66 20.27
N SER A 201 -5.47 7.77 20.84
CA SER A 201 -4.07 8.18 20.69
C SER A 201 -3.10 7.22 21.38
N ARG A 202 -3.52 6.58 22.47
CA ARG A 202 -2.73 5.54 23.16
C ARG A 202 -2.67 4.29 22.31
N ASP A 203 -3.79 3.81 21.79
CA ASP A 203 -3.84 2.64 20.91
C ASP A 203 -2.96 2.84 19.66
N PHE A 204 -3.01 4.05 19.08
CA PHE A 204 -2.13 4.44 17.98
C PHE A 204 -0.66 4.32 18.40
N ASN A 205 -0.28 4.93 19.52
CA ASN A 205 1.10 5.00 19.98
C ASN A 205 1.63 3.62 20.38
N ASP A 206 0.86 2.82 21.12
CA ASP A 206 1.23 1.48 21.57
C ASP A 206 1.59 0.57 20.40
N TYR A 207 0.87 0.71 19.27
CA TYR A 207 1.22 0.02 18.05
C TYR A 207 2.40 0.69 17.33
N TRP A 208 2.24 1.93 16.86
CA TRP A 208 3.20 2.52 15.92
C TRP A 208 4.57 2.77 16.50
N SER A 209 4.70 3.10 17.79
CA SER A 209 6.02 3.26 18.44
C SER A 209 6.94 2.05 18.31
N GLN A 210 6.37 0.85 18.12
CA GLN A 210 7.11 -0.41 17.98
C GLN A 210 7.26 -0.86 16.51
N HIS A 211 6.58 -0.20 15.58
CA HIS A 211 6.48 -0.60 14.17
C HIS A 211 6.98 0.48 13.19
N LEU A 212 7.53 1.59 13.70
CA LEU A 212 8.22 2.57 12.87
C LEU A 212 9.60 2.06 12.44
N PRO A 213 10.03 2.35 11.20
CA PRO A 213 11.39 2.03 10.75
C PRO A 213 12.44 2.77 11.56
N GLU A 214 13.55 2.12 11.89
CA GLU A 214 14.67 2.80 12.54
C GLU A 214 15.11 4.01 11.71
N SER A 215 15.18 5.17 12.36
CA SER A 215 15.61 6.42 11.73
C SER A 215 16.08 7.41 12.78
N ARG A 216 16.75 8.49 12.35
CA ARG A 216 17.10 9.61 13.25
C ARG A 216 15.96 10.61 13.38
N TYR A 217 15.17 10.75 12.31
CA TYR A 217 14.03 11.63 12.25
C TYR A 217 12.91 10.97 11.45
N TYR A 218 11.68 11.37 11.76
CA TYR A 218 10.50 11.02 10.99
C TYR A 218 9.90 12.26 10.36
N LYS A 219 9.69 12.19 9.06
CA LYS A 219 8.84 13.11 8.32
C LYS A 219 7.40 12.60 8.39
N ILE A 220 6.55 13.35 9.07
CA ILE A 220 5.16 12.97 9.36
C ILE A 220 4.25 13.95 8.63
N ILE A 221 3.44 13.44 7.71
CA ILE A 221 2.54 14.22 6.86
C ILE A 221 1.10 13.77 7.12
N PRO A 222 0.20 14.63 7.59
CA PRO A 222 -1.21 14.29 7.70
C PRO A 222 -1.86 14.26 6.33
N LEU A 223 -2.68 13.24 6.07
CA LEU A 223 -3.40 13.10 4.80
C LEU A 223 -4.71 13.88 4.84
N SER A 224 -5.04 14.57 3.75
CA SER A 224 -6.29 15.33 3.68
C SER A 224 -7.51 14.40 3.56
N PRO A 225 -8.71 14.86 3.96
CA PRO A 225 -9.94 14.10 3.75
C PRO A 225 -10.14 13.68 2.28
N GLU A 226 -9.83 14.57 1.34
CA GLU A 226 -9.93 14.29 -0.10
C GLU A 226 -8.98 13.17 -0.51
N LYS A 227 -7.73 13.20 -0.03
CA LYS A 227 -6.76 12.15 -0.31
C LYS A 227 -7.22 10.80 0.24
N LEU A 228 -7.76 10.80 1.45
CA LEU A 228 -8.27 9.59 2.07
C LEU A 228 -9.49 9.04 1.35
N ASP A 229 -10.37 9.89 0.82
CA ASP A 229 -11.51 9.44 0.01
C ASP A 229 -11.08 8.89 -1.36
N GLU A 230 -9.97 9.37 -1.94
CA GLU A 230 -9.35 8.75 -3.13
C GLU A 230 -8.80 7.36 -2.83
N MET A 231 -8.18 7.19 -1.65
CA MET A 231 -7.59 5.93 -1.21
C MET A 231 -8.66 4.92 -0.80
N VAL A 232 -9.39 5.22 0.28
CA VAL A 232 -10.45 4.41 0.87
C VAL A 232 -11.52 5.34 1.45
N ARG A 233 -12.60 5.52 0.72
CA ARG A 233 -13.77 6.25 1.20
C ARG A 233 -14.58 5.40 2.16
N LEU A 234 -15.02 5.99 3.27
CA LEU A 234 -15.90 5.33 4.25
C LEU A 234 -17.37 5.67 3.94
N ASP A 235 -18.12 4.69 3.46
CA ASP A 235 -19.58 4.79 3.29
C ASP A 235 -20.25 4.21 4.54
N ILE A 236 -20.72 5.07 5.45
CA ILE A 236 -21.28 4.69 6.77
C ILE A 236 -22.77 5.04 6.84
N THR A 237 -23.59 4.09 7.32
CA THR A 237 -25.03 4.27 7.55
C THR A 237 -25.42 3.76 8.95
N PRO A 238 -26.11 4.56 9.79
CA PRO A 238 -26.50 5.96 9.56
C PRO A 238 -25.28 6.86 9.35
N ARG A 239 -25.48 8.01 8.68
CA ARG A 239 -24.38 8.94 8.44
C ARG A 239 -23.89 9.50 9.80
N PRO A 240 -22.58 9.48 10.10
CA PRO A 240 -22.09 10.08 11.33
C PRO A 240 -22.26 11.60 11.29
N ASP A 241 -22.57 12.17 12.45
CA ASP A 241 -22.59 13.62 12.68
C ASP A 241 -21.17 14.19 12.65
N THR A 242 -20.20 13.40 13.13
CA THR A 242 -18.77 13.76 13.14
C THR A 242 -17.93 12.61 12.57
N LEU A 243 -17.10 12.90 11.56
CA LEU A 243 -16.12 11.96 11.02
C LEU A 243 -14.72 12.53 11.19
N ILE A 244 -13.89 11.85 11.98
CA ILE A 244 -12.50 12.21 12.27
C ILE A 244 -11.61 11.17 11.60
N ARG A 245 -10.71 11.59 10.71
CA ARG A 245 -9.78 10.68 10.02
C ARG A 245 -8.35 11.19 10.19
N VAL A 246 -7.57 10.53 11.04
CA VAL A 246 -6.18 10.87 11.34
C VAL A 246 -5.27 9.81 10.74
N ASN A 247 -5.03 9.91 9.44
CA ASN A 247 -4.10 9.05 8.74
C ASN A 247 -2.82 9.81 8.42
N LEU A 248 -1.67 9.21 8.73
CA LEU A 248 -0.37 9.85 8.60
C LEU A 248 0.48 9.10 7.58
N LEU A 249 1.12 9.82 6.66
CA LEU A 249 2.28 9.31 5.94
C LEU A 249 3.52 9.54 6.82
N ILE A 250 4.23 8.47 7.17
CA ILE A 250 5.45 8.54 7.97
C ILE A 250 6.62 8.02 7.15
N LYS A 251 7.66 8.84 7.02
CA LYS A 251 8.88 8.52 6.28
C LYS A 251 10.12 8.68 7.16
N PRO A 252 11.02 7.70 7.22
CA PRO A 252 12.31 7.85 7.88
C PRO A 252 13.19 8.84 7.09
N VAL A 253 13.88 9.74 7.77
CA VAL A 253 14.85 10.66 7.17
C VAL A 253 16.11 10.78 8.04
N ASP A 254 17.28 10.78 7.41
CA ASP A 254 18.57 10.75 8.12
C ASP A 254 18.97 12.13 8.68
N GLU A 255 18.47 13.19 8.06
CA GLU A 255 18.77 14.58 8.40
C GLU A 255 17.48 15.37 8.59
N PRO A 256 17.49 16.37 9.50
CA PRO A 256 16.31 17.19 9.71
C PRO A 256 16.06 18.07 8.48
N GLU A 257 14.89 17.91 7.87
CA GLU A 257 14.41 18.79 6.80
C GLU A 257 13.65 20.00 7.38
N SER A 258 13.63 21.11 6.64
CA SER A 258 12.70 22.19 6.95
C SER A 258 11.34 21.87 6.33
N MET A 259 10.29 21.83 7.15
CA MET A 259 8.92 21.61 6.70
C MET A 259 7.99 22.68 7.26
N LYS A 260 7.00 23.07 6.46
CA LYS A 260 5.93 23.93 6.94
C LYS A 260 4.93 23.08 7.73
N GLU A 261 4.70 23.46 8.98
CA GLU A 261 3.68 22.80 9.79
C GLU A 261 2.28 23.04 9.23
N PRO A 262 1.40 22.03 9.27
CA PRO A 262 0.02 22.16 8.83
C PRO A 262 -0.78 22.98 9.84
N VAL A 263 -1.84 23.64 9.36
CA VAL A 263 -2.81 24.29 10.24
C VAL A 263 -3.73 23.22 10.80
N ILE A 264 -3.70 23.00 12.11
CA ILE A 264 -4.57 22.05 12.78
C ILE A 264 -5.80 22.78 13.34
N GLU A 265 -6.98 22.34 12.93
CA GLU A 265 -8.24 22.68 13.59
C GLU A 265 -8.82 21.42 14.22
N ARG A 266 -8.92 21.42 15.56
CA ARG A 266 -9.43 20.27 16.28
C ARG A 266 -10.93 20.11 16.02
N PRO A 267 -11.38 18.98 15.44
CA PRO A 267 -12.80 18.74 15.23
C PRO A 267 -13.52 18.56 16.57
N GLU A 268 -14.72 19.15 16.69
CA GLU A 268 -15.60 18.96 17.85
C GLU A 268 -16.42 17.68 17.66
N ARG A 269 -16.37 16.77 18.64
CA ARG A 269 -17.14 15.53 18.62
C ARG A 269 -18.59 15.79 19.01
N LYS A 270 -19.51 15.70 18.05
CA LYS A 270 -20.96 15.86 18.25
C LYS A 270 -21.71 14.66 17.69
N GLY A 271 -22.75 14.22 18.41
CA GLY A 271 -23.64 13.16 17.97
C GLY A 271 -22.90 11.85 17.68
N PHE A 272 -23.40 11.09 16.70
CA PHE A 272 -22.71 9.89 16.24
C PHE A 272 -21.34 10.25 15.67
N THR A 273 -20.30 9.89 16.39
CA THR A 273 -18.91 10.15 16.02
C THR A 273 -18.25 8.89 15.51
N VAL A 274 -17.55 9.00 14.39
CA VAL A 274 -16.65 7.96 13.88
C VAL A 274 -15.24 8.52 13.85
N ALA A 275 -14.30 7.78 14.40
CA ALA A 275 -12.88 8.10 14.36
C ALA A 275 -12.12 7.00 13.63
N GLU A 276 -11.30 7.36 12.66
CA GLU A 276 -10.36 6.47 11.99
C GLU A 276 -8.95 6.99 12.17
N TRP A 277 -8.00 6.11 12.43
CA TRP A 277 -6.58 6.43 12.28
C TRP A 277 -5.83 5.29 11.60
N GLY A 278 -4.71 5.61 10.95
CA GLY A 278 -3.86 4.68 10.24
C GLY A 278 -2.53 5.32 9.83
N VAL A 279 -1.59 4.51 9.33
CA VAL A 279 -0.31 5.03 8.82
C VAL A 279 0.00 4.42 7.46
N ILE A 280 0.51 5.25 6.57
CA ILE A 280 1.21 4.83 5.38
C ILE A 280 2.70 4.98 5.66
N LEU A 281 3.45 3.89 5.59
CA LEU A 281 4.91 3.96 5.60
C LEU A 281 5.38 4.26 4.18
N GLY A 282 6.25 5.24 4.02
CA GLY A 282 6.73 5.68 2.70
C GLY A 282 8.23 5.88 2.59
#